data_AF-A0A929JUA9-F1
#
_entry.id   AF-A0A929JUA9-F1
#
_cell.length_a   1.000
_cell.length_b   1.000
_cell.length_c   1.000
_cell.angle_alpha   90.00
_cell.angle_beta   90.00
_cell.angle_gamma   90.00
#
_symmetry.space_group_name_H-M   'P 1'
#
loop_
_entity.id
_entity.type
_entity.pdbx_description
1 polymer ?
#
loop_
_entity_poly.entity_id
_entity_poly.type
_entity_poly.pdbx_seq_one_letter_code
_entity_poly.pdbx_strand_id
1 'polypeptide(L)' 'MPTIMKISPQGQIRIPKKILIALGIEKGDYVEVDVEERRIVLKPRKLIDPS' A
#
# COMPACT_ATOMS: atom_id res chain seq x y z
N MET A 1 1.64 -13.70 10.40
CA MET A 1 2.36 -14.43 9.32
C MET A 1 2.40 -13.59 8.04
N PRO A 2 3.58 -13.48 7.40
CA PRO A 2 3.73 -12.79 6.12
C PRO A 2 2.95 -13.52 5.02
N THR A 3 2.48 -12.77 4.02
CA THR A 3 1.82 -13.35 2.83
C THR A 3 2.69 -13.07 1.63
N ILE A 4 3.11 -14.13 0.94
CA ILE A 4 3.88 -14.02 -0.30
C ILE A 4 2.89 -13.67 -1.42
N MET A 5 3.16 -12.57 -2.13
CA MET A 5 2.39 -12.13 -3.28
C MET A 5 3.26 -12.16 -4.52
N LYS A 6 2.68 -12.56 -5.66
CA LYS A 6 3.34 -12.49 -6.96
C LYS A 6 3.25 -11.06 -7.51
N ILE A 7 4.32 -10.59 -8.15
CA ILE A 7 4.31 -9.36 -8.93
C ILE A 7 3.50 -9.59 -10.21
N SER A 8 2.48 -8.78 -10.40
CA SER A 8 1.68 -8.66 -11.63
C SER A 8 2.44 -7.82 -12.67
N PRO A 9 2.00 -7.80 -13.94
CA PRO A 9 2.58 -6.93 -14.95
C PRO A 9 2.71 -5.48 -14.49
N GLN A 10 3.68 -4.77 -15.06
CA GLN A 10 3.96 -3.35 -14.75
C GLN A 10 4.37 -3.10 -13.30
N GLY A 11 4.84 -4.12 -12.57
CA GLY A 11 5.32 -3.98 -11.20
C GLY A 11 4.21 -3.88 -10.15
N GLN A 12 2.96 -4.17 -10.52
CA GLN A 12 1.84 -4.11 -9.58
C GLN A 12 1.87 -5.28 -8.60
N ILE A 13 1.47 -5.06 -7.35
CA ILE A 13 1.18 -6.11 -6.40
C ILE A 13 -0.21 -5.92 -5.81
N ARG A 14 -0.91 -7.02 -5.55
CA ARG A 14 -2.16 -6.96 -4.79
C ARG A 14 -1.84 -6.90 -3.30
N ILE A 15 -2.32 -5.87 -2.62
CA ILE A 15 -2.27 -5.81 -1.16
C ILE A 15 -3.32 -6.77 -0.58
N PRO A 16 -2.95 -7.72 0.30
CA PRO A 16 -3.91 -8.63 0.93
C PRO A 16 -5.00 -7.90 1.72
N LYS A 17 -6.25 -8.39 1.65
CA LYS A 17 -7.42 -7.79 2.32
C LYS A 17 -7.20 -7.53 3.82
N LYS A 18 -6.52 -8.44 4.52
CA LYS A 18 -6.19 -8.27 5.94
C LYS A 18 -5.35 -7.03 6.24
N ILE A 19 -4.45 -6.64 5.32
CA ILE A 19 -3.59 -5.45 5.47
C ILE A 19 -4.39 -4.19 5.19
N LEU A 20 -5.23 -4.20 4.13
CA LEU A 20 -6.13 -3.09 3.83
C LEU A 20 -7.04 -2.78 5.03
N ILE A 21 -7.67 -3.80 5.62
CA ILE A 21 -8.53 -3.64 6.81
C ILE A 21 -7.72 -3.12 8.00
N ALA A 22 -6.54 -3.69 8.27
CA ALA A 22 -5.71 -3.29 9.41
C ALA A 22 -5.20 -1.84 9.30
N LEU A 23 -5.00 -1.34 8.09
CA LEU A 23 -4.51 0.02 7.82
C LEU A 23 -5.64 1.00 7.45
N GLY A 24 -6.90 0.54 7.42
CA GLY A 24 -8.05 1.37 7.03
C GLY A 24 -7.96 1.93 5.61
N ILE A 25 -7.33 1.19 4.70
CA ILE A 25 -7.17 1.59 3.29
C ILE A 25 -8.39 1.14 2.50
N GLU A 26 -9.02 2.08 1.81
CA GLU A 26 -10.18 1.85 0.97
C GLU A 26 -9.90 2.12 -0.52
N LYS A 27 -10.86 1.76 -1.37
CA LYS A 27 -10.74 2.02 -2.81
C LYS A 27 -10.76 3.53 -3.05
N GLY A 28 -9.72 4.03 -3.70
CA GLY A 28 -9.57 5.47 -4.02
C GLY A 28 -8.59 6.19 -3.09
N ASP A 29 -8.14 5.54 -2.02
CA ASP A 29 -7.09 6.08 -1.17
C ASP A 29 -5.74 6.14 -1.90
N TYR A 30 -4.95 7.14 -1.51
CA TYR A 30 -3.59 7.30 -1.97
C TYR A 30 -2.65 6.63 -0.98
N VAL A 31 -1.60 6.02 -1.50
CA VAL A 31 -0.55 5.38 -0.72
C VAL A 31 0.77 5.93 -1.21
N GLU A 32 1.55 6.49 -0.29
CA GLU A 32 2.92 6.90 -0.56
C GLU A 32 3.81 5.65 -0.64
N VAL A 33 4.68 5.62 -1.65
CA VAL A 33 5.59 4.50 -1.93
C VAL A 33 7.01 5.00 -1.79
N ASP A 34 7.77 4.42 -0.88
CA ASP A 34 9.16 4.82 -0.59
C ASP A 34 10.08 3.59 -0.45
N VAL A 35 11.39 3.82 -0.42
CA VAL A 35 12.41 2.79 -0.20
C VAL A 35 13.22 3.13 1.05
N GLU A 36 13.02 2.35 2.11
CA GLU A 36 13.78 2.47 3.37
C GLU A 36 14.48 1.13 3.65
N GLU A 37 15.76 1.18 4.04
CA GLU A 37 16.54 -0.01 4.44
C GLU A 37 16.42 -1.20 3.48
N ARG A 38 16.40 -0.91 2.17
CA ARG A 38 16.31 -1.91 1.09
C ARG A 38 14.97 -2.67 1.06
N ARG A 39 13.90 -2.05 1.56
CA ARG A 39 12.52 -2.54 1.54
C ARG A 39 11.61 -1.46 0.97
N ILE A 40 10.52 -1.89 0.34
CA ILE A 40 9.45 -0.97 -0.06
C ILE A 40 8.59 -0.69 1.17
N VAL A 41 8.39 0.59 1.47
CA VAL A 41 7.49 1.05 2.52
C VAL A 41 6.27 1.70 1.87
N LEU A 42 5.09 1.30 2.32
CA LEU A 42 3.81 1.83 1.87
C LEU A 42 3.14 2.57 3.03
N LYS A 43 2.92 3.88 2.88
CA LYS A 43 2.31 4.72 3.92
C LYS A 43 0.93 5.20 3.44
N PRO A 44 -0.18 4.83 4.10
CA PRO A 44 -1.50 5.37 3.77
C PRO A 44 -1.49 6.89 3.86
N ARG A 45 -1.96 7.57 2.82
CA ARG A 45 -2.02 9.03 2.79
C ARG A 45 -3.45 9.45 2.51
N LYS A 46 -4.10 10.03 3.51
CA LYS A 46 -5.37 10.72 3.29
C LYS A 46 -5.09 11.92 2.40
N LEU A 47 -5.81 12.04 1.30
CA LEU A 47 -5.95 13.32 0.61
C LEU A 47 -6.61 14.27 1.61
N ILE A 48 -5.80 15.13 2.21
CA ILE A 48 -6.29 16.30 2.92
C ILE A 48 -6.40 17.35 1.84
N ASP A 49 -7.61 17.70 1.46
CA ASP A 49 -7.83 18.82 0.53
C ASP A 49 -7.29 20.07 1.23
N PRO A 50 -6.25 20.73 0.69
CA PRO A 50 -5.75 21.96 1.28
C PRO A 50 -6.75 23.06 0.97
N SER A 51 -7.75 23.21 1.85
CA SER A 51 -8.60 24.41 1.91
C SER A 51 -7.83 25.59 2.51
#